data_AF-A0A943N721-F1
#
_entry.id   AF-A0A943N721-F1
#
_cell.length_a   1.000
_cell.length_b   1.000
_cell.length_c   1.000
_cell.angle_alpha   90.00
_cell.angle_beta   90.00
_cell.angle_gamma   90.00
#
_symmetry.space_group_name_H-M   'P 1'
#
loop_
_entity.id
_entity.type
_entity.pdbx_description
1 polymer ?
#
loop_
_entity_poly.entity_id
_entity_poly.type
_entity_poly.pdbx_seq_one_letter_code
_entity_poly.pdbx_strand_id
1 'polypeptide(L)'
;MTEEREALHRRAYQRSREERWNAPGRSRVVHPKYGAVVVPHSSNLTALLNAAEYWGCDWLEIRDAEVLATKPGDGPVVKPREFIRKGGEPA
;
A
#
# COMPACT_ATOMS: atom_id res chain seq x y z
N MET A 1 -14.16 -14.95 25.04
CA MET A 1 -14.60 -15.03 23.63
C MET A 1 -14.30 -13.77 22.81
N THR A 2 -13.88 -12.66 23.44
CA THR A 2 -13.49 -11.40 22.78
C THR A 2 -12.04 -11.42 22.28
N GLU A 3 -11.10 -11.94 23.09
CA GLU A 3 -9.67 -11.95 22.77
C GLU A 3 -9.31 -12.82 21.55
N GLU A 4 -9.91 -14.01 21.42
CA GLU A 4 -9.68 -14.90 20.26
C GLU A 4 -10.18 -14.26 18.96
N ARG A 5 -11.34 -13.60 19.00
CA ARG A 5 -11.91 -12.89 17.85
C ARG A 5 -11.04 -11.70 17.45
N GLU A 6 -10.57 -10.93 18.42
CA GLU A 6 -9.64 -9.84 18.17
C GLU A 6 -8.30 -10.33 17.60
N ALA A 7 -7.76 -11.43 18.13
CA ALA A 7 -6.55 -12.03 17.61
C ALA A 7 -6.74 -12.49 16.16
N LEU A 8 -7.88 -13.10 15.83
CA LEU A 8 -8.23 -13.49 14.47
C LEU A 8 -8.33 -12.26 13.55
N HIS A 9 -9.00 -11.20 13.98
CA HIS A 9 -9.10 -9.95 13.21
C HIS A 9 -7.72 -9.31 12.97
N ARG A 10 -6.85 -9.26 13.99
CA ARG A 10 -5.48 -8.74 13.84
C ARG A 10 -4.69 -9.55 12.82
N ARG A 11 -4.75 -10.88 12.87
CA ARG A 11 -4.07 -11.76 11.90
C ARG A 11 -4.59 -11.57 10.48
N ALA A 12 -5.91 -11.48 10.32
CA ALA A 12 -6.53 -11.21 9.02
C ALA A 12 -6.09 -9.84 8.46
N TYR A 13 -6.09 -8.80 9.29
CA TYR A 13 -5.64 -7.46 8.89
C TYR A 13 -4.17 -7.46 8.45
N GLN A 14 -3.28 -8.08 9.22
CA GLN A 14 -1.85 -8.16 8.86
C GLN A 14 -1.64 -8.90 7.54
N ARG A 15 -2.31 -10.04 7.35
CA ARG A 15 -2.24 -10.79 6.09
C ARG A 15 -2.74 -9.95 4.90
N SER A 16 -3.89 -9.30 5.03
CA SER A 16 -4.41 -8.45 3.96
C SER A 16 -3.48 -7.27 3.66
N ARG A 17 -2.81 -6.72 4.68
CA ARG A 17 -1.82 -5.67 4.52
C ARG A 17 -0.58 -6.17 3.77
N GLU A 18 -0.05 -7.32 4.15
CA GLU A 18 1.05 -7.99 3.45
C GLU A 18 0.71 -8.28 1.98
N GLU A 19 -0.49 -8.79 1.70
CA GLU A 19 -0.95 -9.07 0.33
C GLU A 19 -1.03 -7.80 -0.52
N ARG A 20 -1.53 -6.68 0.03
CA ARG A 20 -1.57 -5.39 -0.69
C ARG A 20 -0.18 -4.88 -1.03
N TRP A 21 0.77 -4.92 -0.09
CA TRP A 21 2.13 -4.42 -0.30
C TRP A 21 2.98 -5.33 -1.21
N ASN A 22 2.58 -6.58 -1.39
CA ASN A 22 3.22 -7.54 -2.30
C ASN A 22 2.53 -7.66 -3.67
N ALA A 23 1.47 -6.90 -3.93
CA ALA A 23 0.77 -6.94 -5.20
C ALA A 23 1.70 -6.62 -6.39
N PRO A 24 1.56 -7.32 -7.53
CA PRO A 24 2.41 -7.10 -8.69
C PRO A 24 1.99 -5.87 -9.53
N GLY A 25 0.79 -5.33 -9.36
CA GLY A 25 0.38 -4.11 -10.07
C GLY A 25 1.11 -2.87 -9.51
N ARG A 26 1.26 -1.83 -10.32
CA ARG A 26 1.83 -0.54 -9.90
C ARG A 26 0.91 0.58 -10.37
N SER A 27 0.56 1.47 -9.45
CA SER A 27 -0.25 2.65 -9.75
C SER A 27 0.39 3.90 -9.16
N ARG A 28 0.25 5.01 -9.88
CA ARG A 28 0.60 6.34 -9.41
C ARG A 28 -0.62 6.97 -8.75
N VAL A 29 -0.51 7.25 -7.45
CA VAL A 29 -1.52 7.97 -6.68
C VAL A 29 -1.08 9.41 -6.53
N VAL A 30 -1.95 10.36 -6.85
CA VAL A 30 -1.67 11.80 -6.79
C VAL A 30 -2.65 12.46 -5.85
N HIS A 31 -2.15 13.21 -4.88
CA HIS A 31 -2.96 13.99 -3.96
C HIS A 31 -2.42 15.42 -3.83
N PRO A 32 -3.25 16.47 -3.85
CA PRO A 32 -2.78 17.87 -3.84
C PRO A 32 -1.86 18.22 -2.66
N LYS A 33 -2.13 17.65 -1.47
CA LYS A 33 -1.35 17.91 -0.24
C LYS A 33 -0.05 17.10 -0.14
N TYR A 34 -0.05 15.87 -0.64
CA TYR A 34 1.04 14.91 -0.40
C TYR A 34 1.93 14.66 -1.64
N GLY A 35 1.52 15.16 -2.80
CA GLY A 35 2.20 14.94 -4.07
C GLY A 35 1.83 13.61 -4.71
N ALA A 36 2.78 13.02 -5.46
CA ALA A 36 2.57 11.78 -6.20
C ALA A 36 3.44 10.64 -5.65
N VAL A 37 2.87 9.44 -5.54
CA VAL A 37 3.59 8.22 -5.12
C VAL A 37 3.24 7.06 -6.04
N VAL A 38 4.20 6.17 -6.30
CA VAL A 38 3.96 4.92 -7.01
C VAL A 38 3.90 3.79 -6.01
N VAL A 39 2.75 3.13 -5.89
CA VAL A 39 2.52 2.06 -4.90
C VAL A 39 2.14 0.74 -5.57
N PRO A 40 2.38 -0.40 -4.91
CA PRO A 40 1.80 -1.68 -5.31
C PRO A 40 0.27 -1.60 -5.26
N HIS A 41 -0.42 -2.25 -6.19
CA HIS A 41 -1.87 -2.37 -6.13
C HIS A 41 -2.40 -3.62 -6.87
N SER A 42 -3.62 -3.98 -6.51
CA SER A 42 -4.46 -4.99 -7.17
C SER A 42 -5.83 -4.41 -7.58
N SER A 43 -6.14 -3.21 -7.09
CA SER A 43 -7.35 -2.42 -7.36
C SER A 43 -7.07 -0.95 -7.03
N ASN A 44 -7.96 -0.03 -7.39
CA ASN A 44 -7.78 1.38 -7.04
C ASN A 44 -7.90 1.62 -5.52
N LEU A 45 -8.77 0.87 -4.84
CA LEU A 45 -8.88 0.96 -3.38
C LEU A 45 -7.58 0.53 -2.69
N THR A 46 -6.94 -0.54 -3.17
CA THR A 46 -5.67 -0.98 -2.58
C THR A 46 -4.53 0.01 -2.83
N ALA A 47 -4.55 0.72 -3.95
CA ALA A 47 -3.63 1.84 -4.20
C ALA A 47 -3.82 2.98 -3.19
N LEU A 48 -5.07 3.40 -2.94
CA LEU A 48 -5.38 4.45 -1.95
C LEU A 48 -4.96 4.04 -0.53
N LEU A 49 -5.29 2.82 -0.11
CA LEU A 49 -4.89 2.31 1.22
C LEU A 49 -3.37 2.33 1.40
N ASN A 50 -2.62 1.87 0.40
CA ASN A 50 -1.16 1.86 0.45
C ASN A 50 -0.57 3.28 0.43
N ALA A 51 -1.16 4.21 -0.35
CA ALA A 51 -0.73 5.60 -0.38
C ALA A 51 -0.99 6.31 0.96
N ALA A 52 -2.18 6.13 1.54
CA ALA A 52 -2.54 6.67 2.85
C ALA A 52 -1.58 6.18 3.94
N GLU A 53 -1.30 4.89 3.94
CA GLU A 53 -0.39 4.26 4.89
C GLU A 53 1.05 4.77 4.71
N TYR A 54 1.51 4.96 3.46
CA TYR A 54 2.83 5.55 3.18
C TYR A 54 2.93 7.00 3.65
N TRP A 55 1.86 7.79 3.48
CA TRP A 55 1.79 9.16 3.95
C TRP A 55 1.50 9.29 5.45
N GLY A 56 1.17 8.20 6.13
CA GLY A 56 0.86 8.18 7.56
C GLY A 56 -0.46 8.89 7.90
N CYS A 57 -1.48 8.77 7.05
CA CYS A 57 -2.80 9.38 7.22
C CYS A 57 -3.93 8.35 7.10
N ASP A 58 -5.15 8.72 7.52
CA ASP A 58 -6.33 7.90 7.25
C ASP A 58 -6.67 7.96 5.75
N TRP A 59 -7.03 6.83 5.15
CA TRP A 59 -7.42 6.78 3.75
C TRP A 59 -8.66 7.65 3.45
N LEU A 60 -9.50 7.90 4.45
CA LEU A 60 -10.63 8.82 4.35
C LEU A 60 -10.20 10.28 4.11
N GLU A 61 -8.97 10.65 4.49
CA GLU A 61 -8.40 11.99 4.28
C GLU A 61 -7.94 12.23 2.85
N ILE A 62 -7.80 11.17 2.02
CA ILE A 62 -7.28 11.25 0.65
C ILE A 62 -8.27 10.73 -0.40
N ARG A 63 -9.58 10.82 -0.13
CA ARG A 63 -10.62 10.31 -1.04
C ARG A 63 -10.68 11.02 -2.40
N ASP A 64 -10.13 12.22 -2.46
CA ASP A 64 -9.95 13.05 -3.66
C ASP A 64 -8.64 12.74 -4.42
N ALA A 65 -7.83 11.80 -3.94
CA ALA A 65 -6.63 11.38 -4.66
C ALA A 65 -6.97 10.67 -5.98
N GLU A 66 -6.22 11.01 -7.02
CA GLU A 66 -6.34 10.37 -8.33
C GLU A 66 -5.47 9.11 -8.38
N VAL A 67 -6.05 8.01 -8.87
CA VAL A 67 -5.35 6.75 -9.09
C VAL A 67 -5.14 6.55 -10.59
N LEU A 68 -3.88 6.61 -11.02
CA LEU A 68 -3.49 6.60 -12.42
C LEU A 68 -2.66 5.34 -12.75
N ALA A 69 -2.70 4.93 -14.02
CA ALA A 69 -1.77 3.92 -14.52
C ALA A 69 -0.34 4.46 -14.46
N THR A 70 0.59 3.65 -13.95
CA THR A 70 2.01 4.02 -13.88
C THR A 70 2.60 4.12 -15.28
N LYS A 71 3.37 5.17 -15.53
CA LYS A 71 4.07 5.44 -16.79
C LYS A 71 5.59 5.32 -16.60
N PRO A 72 6.34 5.05 -17.69
CA PRO A 72 7.79 5.19 -17.67
C PRO A 72 8.17 6.60 -17.20
N GLY A 73 8.93 6.71 -16.11
CA GLY A 73 9.36 7.99 -15.53
C GLY A 73 8.64 8.42 -14.24
N ASP A 74 7.57 7.72 -13.82
CA ASP A 74 6.83 8.06 -12.58
C ASP A 74 7.62 7.79 -11.28
N GLY A 75 8.82 7.24 -11.38
CA GLY A 75 9.70 6.94 -10.25
C GLY A 75 9.58 5.50 -9.73
N PRO A 76 10.36 5.14 -8.70
CA PRO A 76 10.35 3.80 -8.14
C PRO A 76 9.09 3.54 -7.31
N VAL A 77 8.74 2.26 -7.19
CA VAL A 77 7.68 1.82 -6.28
C VAL A 77 8.14 2.06 -4.84
N VAL A 78 7.34 2.79 -4.06
CA VAL A 78 7.57 2.93 -2.62
C VAL A 78 7.00 1.73 -1.87
N LYS A 79 7.77 1.22 -0.90
CA LYS A 79 7.33 0.20 0.06
C LYS A 79 7.88 0.51 1.44
N PRO A 80 7.10 0.32 2.53
CA PRO A 80 7.63 0.35 3.88
C PRO A 80 8.79 -0.64 4.06
N ARG A 81 9.75 -0.30 4.94
CA ARG A 81 11.01 -1.06 5.13
C ARG A 81 10.79 -2.54 5.42
N GLU A 82 9.75 -2.87 6.18
CA GLU A 82 9.39 -4.24 6.53
C GLU A 82 8.97 -5.12 5.33
N PHE A 83 8.58 -4.50 4.21
CA PHE A 83 8.26 -5.21 2.96
C PHE A 83 9.38 -5.19 1.92
N ILE A 84 10.49 -4.51 2.23
CA ILE A 84 11.70 -4.57 1.42
C ILE A 84 12.43 -5.85 1.83
N ARG A 85 12.42 -6.88 0.97
CA ARG A 85 13.31 -8.04 1.15
C ARG A 85 14.75 -7.51 1.24
N LYS A 86 15.44 -7.75 2.35
CA LYS A 86 16.89 -7.56 2.42
C LYS A 86 17.48 -8.40 1.29
N GLY A 87 18.19 -7.76 0.37
CA GLY A 87 18.66 -8.43 -0.84
C GLY A 87 19.53 -9.64 -0.50
N GLY A 88 19.23 -10.78 -1.16
CA GLY A 88 20.27 -11.73 -1.55
C GLY A 88 20.40 -13.05 -0.78
N GLU A 89 19.34 -13.64 -0.23
CA GLU A 89 19.37 -15.09 0.07
C GLU A 89 18.75 -15.86 -1.11
N PRO A 90 19.48 -16.79 -1.75
CA PRO A 90 18.94 -17.59 -2.84
C PRO A 90 17.90 -18.59 -2.33
N ALA A 91 17.00 -18.96 -3.24
CA ALA A 91 16.02 -20.03 -3.07
C ALA A 91 16.67 -21.40 -2.83
#